data_AF-A0A1H1HDG2-F1
#
_entry.id   AF-A0A1H1HDG2-F1
#
_cell.length_a   1.000
_cell.length_b   1.000
_cell.length_c   1.000
_cell.angle_alpha   90.00
_cell.angle_beta   90.00
_cell.angle_gamma   90.00
#
_symmetry.space_group_name_H-M   'P 1'
#
loop_
_entity.id
_entity.type
_entity.pdbx_description
1 polymer ?
#
loop_
_entity_poly.entity_id
_entity_poly.type
_entity_poly.pdbx_seq_one_letter_code
_entity_poly.pdbx_strand_id
1 'polypeptide(L)'
;MDIKQLWLNAQDLWGTLDQHPLLHSSLALAVLLVIALILGRVARYLILHASRMLGRQPALHWINDFRHNKVFQRLAQITPSLVIQFGLHLVPDLSKTAMVFLGNVALAFTILFLLLAIAALLNALLDIYARTEHARTRSIKGYVQLTKMVLYVFGAIIIVATLIDRSPLLLLSGLGAMSAVILLVYKDTLLSFVASVQLTSNDMLRVGDWIEMPQVGADGDVVDITLHTVKVQRFDKTIVSIPTWRLMSESFKNHWLEPHNSY
;
A
#
# COMPACT_ATOMS: atom_id res chain seq x y z
N MET A 1 -8.35 -51.97 -16.57
CA MET A 1 -9.31 -50.87 -16.82
C MET A 1 -8.80 -50.14 -18.06
N ASP A 2 -9.50 -50.30 -19.18
CA ASP A 2 -8.98 -49.97 -20.51
C ASP A 2 -9.05 -48.46 -20.75
N ILE A 3 -7.89 -47.81 -20.90
CA ILE A 3 -7.77 -46.35 -21.07
C ILE A 3 -8.58 -45.88 -22.29
N LYS A 4 -8.70 -46.73 -23.31
CA LYS A 4 -9.53 -46.46 -24.50
C LYS A 4 -11.02 -46.43 -24.19
N GLN A 5 -11.52 -47.31 -23.33
CA GLN A 5 -12.93 -47.27 -22.90
C GLN A 5 -13.23 -46.05 -22.03
N LEU A 6 -12.31 -45.66 -21.14
CA LEU A 6 -12.44 -44.42 -20.37
C LEU A 6 -12.49 -43.19 -21.28
N TRP A 7 -11.68 -43.18 -22.35
CA TRP A 7 -11.67 -42.09 -23.34
C TRP A 7 -12.97 -42.02 -24.15
N LEU A 8 -13.49 -43.17 -24.61
CA LEU A 8 -14.75 -43.25 -25.35
C LEU A 8 -15.95 -42.87 -24.48
N ASN A 9 -16.01 -43.34 -23.24
CA ASN A 9 -17.07 -42.97 -22.31
C ASN A 9 -17.01 -41.48 -21.93
N ALA A 10 -15.80 -40.90 -21.84
CA ALA A 10 -15.65 -39.46 -21.64
C ALA A 10 -16.15 -38.65 -22.85
N GLN A 11 -15.91 -39.12 -24.08
CA GLN A 11 -16.44 -38.49 -25.30
C GLN A 11 -17.96 -38.61 -25.41
N ASP A 12 -18.54 -39.75 -25.06
CA ASP A 12 -19.98 -39.99 -25.13
C ASP A 12 -20.73 -39.15 -24.07
N LEU A 13 -20.20 -39.08 -22.84
CA LEU A 13 -20.68 -38.16 -21.81
C LEU A 13 -20.59 -36.69 -22.27
N TRP A 14 -19.50 -36.31 -22.96
CA TRP A 14 -19.34 -34.96 -23.51
C TRP A 14 -20.41 -34.65 -24.58
N GLY A 15 -20.75 -35.60 -25.44
CA GLY A 15 -21.81 -35.44 -26.46
C GLY A 15 -23.22 -35.39 -25.88
N THR A 16 -23.49 -36.07 -24.76
CA THR A 16 -24.80 -35.95 -24.07
C THR A 16 -25.00 -34.60 -23.37
N LEU A 17 -23.91 -33.92 -23.01
CA LEU A 17 -23.95 -32.60 -22.38
C LEU A 17 -24.28 -31.46 -23.35
N ASP A 18 -24.11 -31.68 -24.67
CA ASP A 18 -24.49 -30.71 -25.71
C ASP A 18 -26.02 -30.43 -25.74
N GLN A 19 -26.83 -31.32 -25.14
CA GLN A 19 -28.29 -31.13 -25.02
C GLN A 19 -28.68 -30.13 -23.92
N HIS A 20 -27.74 -29.75 -23.04
CA HIS A 20 -27.94 -28.79 -21.95
C HIS A 20 -26.81 -27.76 -21.88
N PRO A 21 -26.90 -26.65 -22.64
CA PRO A 21 -25.80 -25.67 -22.76
C PRO A 21 -25.32 -25.11 -21.41
N LEU A 22 -26.22 -24.95 -20.43
CA LEU A 22 -25.84 -24.50 -19.08
C LEU A 22 -24.99 -25.52 -18.32
N LEU A 23 -25.24 -26.83 -18.49
CA LEU A 23 -24.46 -27.88 -17.84
C LEU A 23 -23.06 -27.97 -18.48
N HIS A 24 -22.98 -27.88 -19.80
CA HIS A 24 -21.73 -27.89 -20.54
C HIS A 24 -20.79 -26.75 -20.14
N SER A 25 -21.28 -25.51 -20.13
CA SER A 25 -20.49 -24.34 -19.71
C SER A 25 -20.05 -24.43 -18.25
N SER A 26 -20.90 -24.95 -17.35
CA SER A 26 -20.56 -25.10 -15.93
C SER A 26 -19.45 -26.14 -15.70
N LEU A 27 -19.50 -27.27 -16.43
CA LEU A 27 -18.47 -28.30 -16.40
C LEU A 27 -17.16 -27.78 -16.99
N ALA A 28 -17.22 -27.10 -18.13
CA ALA A 28 -16.05 -26.50 -18.75
C ALA A 28 -15.38 -25.43 -17.85
N LEU A 29 -16.15 -24.60 -17.15
CA LEU A 29 -15.64 -23.67 -16.14
C LEU A 29 -14.98 -24.40 -14.95
N ALA A 30 -15.61 -25.47 -14.45
CA ALA A 30 -15.05 -26.25 -13.35
C ALA A 30 -13.73 -26.91 -13.75
N VAL A 31 -13.65 -27.49 -14.95
CA VAL A 31 -12.42 -28.06 -15.51
C VAL A 31 -11.36 -26.98 -15.66
N LEU A 32 -11.71 -25.81 -16.21
CA LEU A 32 -10.79 -24.68 -16.35
C LEU A 32 -10.24 -24.22 -14.99
N LEU A 33 -11.10 -24.13 -13.97
CA LEU A 33 -10.69 -23.76 -12.62
C LEU A 33 -9.71 -24.79 -12.03
N VAL A 34 -9.99 -26.08 -12.18
CA VAL A 34 -9.09 -27.15 -11.73
C VAL A 34 -7.74 -27.07 -12.45
N ILE A 35 -7.73 -26.90 -13.77
CA ILE A 35 -6.51 -26.72 -14.56
C ILE A 35 -5.73 -25.49 -14.08
N ALA A 36 -6.40 -24.35 -13.86
CA ALA A 36 -5.77 -23.13 -13.37
C ALA A 36 -5.12 -23.32 -12.00
N LEU A 37 -5.78 -24.03 -11.07
CA LEU A 37 -5.22 -24.33 -9.75
C LEU A 37 -4.02 -25.29 -9.83
N ILE A 38 -4.10 -26.31 -10.68
CA ILE A 38 -2.99 -27.26 -10.91
C ILE A 38 -1.80 -26.53 -11.52
N LEU A 39 -1.99 -25.77 -12.61
CA LEU A 39 -0.93 -25.01 -13.25
C LEU A 39 -0.33 -23.96 -12.30
N GLY A 40 -1.13 -23.34 -11.44
CA GLY A 40 -0.62 -22.44 -10.40
C GLY A 40 0.24 -23.16 -9.35
N ARG A 41 -0.17 -24.35 -8.90
CA ARG A 41 0.61 -25.18 -7.97
C ARG A 41 1.94 -25.60 -8.62
N VAL A 42 1.90 -26.02 -9.88
CA VAL A 42 3.08 -26.39 -10.67
C VAL A 42 3.99 -25.19 -10.87
N ALA A 43 3.47 -24.04 -11.29
CA ALA A 43 4.24 -22.80 -11.45
C ALA A 43 4.91 -22.38 -10.14
N ARG A 44 4.18 -22.42 -9.01
CA ARG A 44 4.76 -22.16 -7.69
C ARG A 44 5.88 -23.13 -7.36
N TYR A 45 5.69 -24.43 -7.61
CA TYR A 45 6.72 -25.44 -7.38
C TYR A 45 7.96 -25.16 -8.24
N LEU A 46 7.79 -24.97 -9.55
CA LEU A 46 8.88 -24.71 -10.51
C LEU A 46 9.64 -23.43 -10.18
N ILE A 47 8.95 -22.31 -9.96
CA ILE A 47 9.58 -21.01 -9.66
C ILE A 47 10.35 -21.08 -8.33
N LEU A 48 9.76 -21.68 -7.28
CA LEU A 48 10.45 -21.82 -6.00
C LEU A 48 11.61 -22.81 -6.06
N HIS A 49 11.50 -23.86 -6.87
CA HIS A 49 12.58 -24.83 -7.07
C HIS A 49 13.74 -24.19 -7.85
N ALA A 50 13.45 -23.54 -8.98
CA ALA A 50 14.45 -22.83 -9.79
C ALA A 50 15.16 -21.73 -9.00
N SER A 51 14.43 -20.92 -8.22
CA SER A 51 15.03 -19.88 -7.38
C SER A 51 15.91 -20.44 -6.26
N ARG A 52 15.61 -21.65 -5.73
CA ARG A 52 16.53 -22.33 -4.80
C ARG A 52 17.79 -22.80 -5.48
N MET A 53 17.70 -23.33 -6.70
CA MET A 53 18.86 -23.78 -7.45
C MET A 53 19.78 -22.61 -7.81
N LEU A 54 19.22 -21.51 -8.33
CA LEU A 54 19.98 -20.32 -8.71
C LEU A 54 20.57 -19.60 -7.50
N GLY A 55 19.85 -19.53 -6.37
CA GLY A 55 20.33 -18.90 -5.14
C GLY A 55 21.48 -19.61 -4.43
N ARG A 56 21.94 -20.77 -4.92
CA ARG A 56 23.17 -21.44 -4.45
C ARG A 56 24.44 -20.84 -5.05
N GLN A 57 24.34 -20.09 -6.15
CA GLN A 57 25.49 -19.49 -6.81
C GLN A 57 25.89 -18.18 -6.10
N PRO A 58 27.19 -17.94 -5.82
CA PRO A 58 27.65 -16.74 -5.12
C PRO A 58 27.27 -15.43 -5.83
N ALA A 59 27.35 -15.43 -7.17
CA ALA A 59 26.97 -14.30 -8.01
C ALA A 59 25.47 -13.94 -7.95
N LEU A 60 24.63 -14.90 -7.53
CA LEU A 60 23.17 -14.78 -7.51
C LEU A 60 22.58 -14.79 -6.09
N HIS A 61 23.39 -14.43 -5.07
CA HIS A 61 22.92 -14.45 -3.68
C HIS A 61 21.66 -13.57 -3.46
N TRP A 62 21.50 -12.49 -4.23
CA TRP A 62 20.33 -11.59 -4.19
C TRP A 62 18.99 -12.30 -4.48
N ILE A 63 19.03 -13.44 -5.18
CA ILE A 63 17.84 -14.29 -5.40
C ILE A 63 17.31 -14.85 -4.06
N ASN A 64 18.19 -15.09 -3.08
CA ASN A 64 17.77 -15.53 -1.75
C ASN A 64 17.00 -14.44 -1.02
N ASP A 65 17.37 -13.15 -1.16
CA ASP A 65 16.63 -12.03 -0.57
C ASP A 65 15.23 -11.89 -1.20
N PHE A 66 15.13 -12.07 -2.51
CA PHE A 66 13.85 -12.05 -3.24
C PHE A 66 12.95 -13.22 -2.81
N ARG A 67 13.56 -14.40 -2.58
CA ARG A 67 12.85 -15.58 -2.07
C ARG A 67 12.40 -15.39 -0.62
N HIS A 68 13.24 -14.81 0.24
CA HIS A 68 12.93 -14.52 1.64
C HIS A 68 11.71 -13.59 1.74
N ASN A 69 11.69 -12.55 0.91
CA ASN A 69 10.59 -11.59 0.82
C ASN A 69 9.37 -12.11 0.02
N LYS A 70 9.37 -13.37 -0.41
CA LYS A 70 8.27 -14.05 -1.10
C LYS A 70 7.92 -13.47 -2.48
N VAL A 71 8.82 -12.73 -3.14
CA VAL A 71 8.60 -12.14 -4.48
C VAL A 71 8.15 -13.21 -5.47
N PHE A 72 8.92 -14.29 -5.57
CA PHE A 72 8.63 -15.43 -6.44
C PHE A 72 7.32 -16.15 -6.12
N GLN A 73 6.97 -16.23 -4.83
CA GLN A 73 5.69 -16.82 -4.42
C GLN A 73 4.52 -15.95 -4.87
N ARG A 74 4.62 -14.62 -4.78
CA ARG A 74 3.58 -13.70 -5.25
C ARG A 74 3.44 -13.76 -6.77
N LEU A 75 4.55 -13.80 -7.51
CA LEU A 75 4.54 -13.97 -8.96
C LEU A 75 3.87 -15.28 -9.39
N ALA A 76 4.13 -16.39 -8.69
CA ALA A 76 3.48 -17.66 -8.99
C ALA A 76 1.96 -17.65 -8.75
N GLN A 77 1.46 -16.78 -7.86
CA GLN A 77 0.03 -16.64 -7.59
C GLN A 77 -0.71 -15.89 -8.72
N ILE A 78 0.00 -15.25 -9.64
CA ILE A 78 -0.57 -14.65 -10.84
C ILE A 78 -0.97 -15.72 -11.87
N THR A 79 -0.31 -16.88 -11.87
CA THR A 79 -0.52 -17.91 -12.90
C THR A 79 -1.97 -18.40 -13.00
N PRO A 80 -2.68 -18.79 -11.91
CA PRO A 80 -4.07 -19.23 -12.01
C PRO A 80 -4.99 -18.20 -12.66
N SER A 81 -4.83 -16.92 -12.32
CA SER A 81 -5.69 -15.86 -12.84
C SER A 81 -5.41 -15.55 -14.30
N LEU A 82 -4.17 -15.69 -14.77
CA LEU A 82 -3.85 -15.63 -16.20
C LEU A 82 -4.46 -16.82 -16.95
N VAL A 83 -4.34 -18.04 -16.42
CA VAL A 83 -4.94 -19.24 -17.03
C VAL A 83 -6.46 -19.06 -17.19
N ILE A 84 -7.14 -18.52 -16.18
CA ILE A 84 -8.58 -18.22 -16.27
C ILE A 84 -8.84 -17.18 -17.36
N GLN A 85 -8.12 -16.05 -17.39
CA GLN A 85 -8.34 -15.00 -18.40
C GLN A 85 -8.24 -15.51 -19.84
N PHE A 86 -7.19 -16.27 -20.15
CA PHE A 86 -7.02 -16.84 -21.48
C PHE A 86 -7.98 -18.00 -21.74
N GLY A 87 -8.21 -18.85 -20.73
CA GLY A 87 -9.05 -20.04 -20.84
C GLY A 87 -10.54 -19.76 -20.90
N LEU A 88 -11.03 -18.60 -20.45
CA LEU A 88 -12.44 -18.22 -20.59
C LEU A 88 -12.90 -18.20 -22.05
N HIS A 89 -12.01 -17.88 -23.00
CA HIS A 89 -12.31 -17.89 -24.43
C HIS A 89 -12.49 -19.30 -25.01
N LEU A 90 -12.05 -20.33 -24.28
CA LEU A 90 -12.18 -21.74 -24.67
C LEU A 90 -13.47 -22.36 -24.14
N VAL A 91 -14.23 -21.65 -23.28
CA VAL A 91 -15.47 -22.18 -22.70
C VAL A 91 -16.63 -21.90 -23.65
N PRO A 92 -17.29 -22.95 -24.18
CA PRO A 92 -18.44 -22.79 -25.07
C PRO A 92 -19.69 -22.29 -24.33
N ASP A 93 -20.57 -21.64 -25.07
CA ASP A 93 -21.89 -21.16 -24.65
C ASP A 93 -21.92 -20.23 -23.43
N LEU A 94 -20.78 -19.62 -23.10
CA LEU A 94 -20.70 -18.67 -22.00
C LEU A 94 -21.41 -17.36 -22.37
N SER A 95 -22.31 -16.88 -21.51
CA SER A 95 -22.98 -15.60 -21.73
C SER A 95 -21.95 -14.46 -21.74
N LYS A 96 -22.14 -13.46 -22.61
CA LYS A 96 -21.23 -12.30 -22.72
C LYS A 96 -21.03 -11.60 -21.36
N THR A 97 -22.10 -11.49 -20.58
CA THR A 97 -22.05 -10.89 -19.23
C THR A 97 -21.19 -11.72 -18.27
N ALA A 98 -21.33 -13.06 -18.27
CA ALA A 98 -20.51 -13.93 -17.43
C ALA A 98 -19.03 -13.89 -17.86
N MET A 99 -18.77 -13.81 -19.17
CA MET A 99 -17.41 -13.73 -19.72
C MET A 99 -16.70 -12.46 -19.26
N VAL A 100 -17.36 -11.31 -19.40
CA VAL A 100 -16.83 -10.02 -18.92
C VAL A 100 -16.65 -10.03 -17.40
N PHE A 101 -17.65 -10.50 -16.66
CA PHE A 101 -17.56 -10.55 -15.19
C PHE A 101 -16.42 -11.44 -14.69
N LEU A 102 -16.34 -12.69 -15.16
CA LEU A 102 -15.27 -13.62 -14.77
C LEU A 102 -13.89 -13.14 -15.24
N GLY A 103 -13.82 -12.54 -16.44
CA GLY A 103 -12.60 -11.92 -16.96
C GLY A 103 -12.11 -10.79 -16.06
N ASN A 104 -13.02 -9.89 -15.67
CA ASN A 104 -12.72 -8.76 -14.78
C ASN A 104 -12.31 -9.23 -13.39
N VAL A 105 -12.95 -10.25 -12.83
CA VAL A 105 -12.54 -10.87 -11.56
C VAL A 105 -11.15 -11.46 -11.66
N ALA A 106 -10.84 -12.22 -12.72
CA ALA A 106 -9.53 -12.81 -12.91
C ALA A 106 -8.44 -11.75 -13.16
N LEU A 107 -8.76 -10.67 -13.88
CA LEU A 107 -7.87 -9.52 -14.05
C LEU A 107 -7.62 -8.81 -12.72
N ALA A 108 -8.65 -8.60 -11.89
CA ALA A 108 -8.51 -8.03 -10.55
C ALA A 108 -7.59 -8.87 -9.65
N PHE A 109 -7.70 -10.20 -9.66
CA PHE A 109 -6.77 -11.08 -8.96
C PHE A 109 -5.34 -10.96 -9.49
N THR A 110 -5.16 -10.83 -10.81
CA THR A 110 -3.86 -10.62 -11.44
C THR A 110 -3.21 -9.34 -10.95
N ILE A 111 -3.95 -8.22 -10.95
CA ILE A 111 -3.47 -6.94 -10.44
C ILE A 111 -3.12 -7.06 -8.95
N LEU A 112 -3.97 -7.69 -8.13
CA LEU A 112 -3.72 -7.87 -6.70
C LEU A 112 -2.38 -8.58 -6.44
N PHE A 113 -2.15 -9.72 -7.09
CA PHE A 113 -0.90 -10.47 -6.90
C PHE A 113 0.31 -9.76 -7.50
N LEU A 114 0.13 -9.00 -8.58
CA LEU A 114 1.17 -8.14 -9.13
C LEU A 114 1.57 -7.04 -8.15
N LEU A 115 0.61 -6.34 -7.53
CA LEU A 115 0.87 -5.33 -6.50
C LEU A 115 1.61 -5.93 -5.30
N LEU A 116 1.16 -7.09 -4.84
CA LEU A 116 1.83 -7.81 -3.74
C LEU A 116 3.24 -8.26 -4.13
N ALA A 117 3.48 -8.62 -5.38
CA ALA A 117 4.81 -8.97 -5.89
C ALA A 117 5.72 -7.75 -5.94
N ILE A 118 5.23 -6.60 -6.41
CA ILE A 118 5.99 -5.34 -6.42
C ILE A 118 6.30 -4.88 -5.00
N ALA A 119 5.33 -4.94 -4.08
CA ALA A 119 5.56 -4.58 -2.68
C ALA A 119 6.59 -5.51 -2.00
N ALA A 120 6.54 -6.82 -2.29
CA ALA A 120 7.54 -7.78 -1.85
C ALA A 120 8.93 -7.48 -2.43
N LEU A 121 8.99 -7.08 -3.71
CA LEU A 121 10.23 -6.72 -4.38
C LEU A 121 10.84 -5.47 -3.73
N LEU A 122 10.05 -4.45 -3.43
CA LEU A 122 10.49 -3.25 -2.72
C LEU A 122 11.07 -3.58 -1.34
N ASN A 123 10.48 -4.53 -0.61
CA ASN A 123 11.05 -5.00 0.66
C ASN A 123 12.38 -5.72 0.45
N ALA A 124 12.48 -6.59 -0.57
CA ALA A 124 13.73 -7.28 -0.88
C ALA A 124 14.86 -6.30 -1.25
N LEU A 125 14.55 -5.27 -2.04
CA LEU A 125 15.49 -4.20 -2.38
C LEU A 125 15.89 -3.38 -1.16
N LEU A 126 14.95 -3.11 -0.25
CA LEU A 126 15.24 -2.43 1.01
C LEU A 126 16.20 -3.26 1.89
N ASP A 127 15.99 -4.57 1.98
CA ASP A 127 16.86 -5.47 2.74
C ASP A 127 18.27 -5.55 2.15
N ILE A 128 18.37 -5.57 0.82
CA ILE A 128 19.67 -5.51 0.12
C ILE A 128 20.35 -4.16 0.39
N TYR A 129 19.61 -3.06 0.27
CA TYR A 129 20.13 -1.72 0.54
C TYR A 129 20.62 -1.58 1.99
N ALA A 130 19.86 -2.10 2.96
CA ALA A 130 20.16 -2.02 4.39
C ALA A 130 21.49 -2.68 4.79
N ARG A 131 22.03 -3.60 3.98
CA ARG A 131 23.34 -4.23 4.20
C ARG A 131 24.52 -3.38 3.71
N THR A 132 24.27 -2.29 2.98
CA THR A 132 25.32 -1.43 2.42
C THR A 132 25.79 -0.40 3.44
N GLU A 133 27.08 -0.02 3.40
CA GLU A 133 27.68 1.02 4.26
C GLU A 133 26.85 2.32 4.29
N HIS A 134 26.31 2.72 3.12
CA HIS A 134 25.47 3.91 2.93
C HIS A 134 24.17 3.91 3.74
N ALA A 135 23.62 2.74 4.07
CA ALA A 135 22.37 2.64 4.83
C ALA A 135 22.54 2.99 6.31
N ARG A 136 23.78 3.02 6.84
CA ARG A 136 24.06 3.40 8.22
C ARG A 136 23.82 4.89 8.47
N THR A 137 23.94 5.72 7.45
CA THR A 137 23.80 7.18 7.56
C THR A 137 22.51 7.70 6.93
N ARG A 138 21.88 6.96 6.01
CA ARG A 138 20.59 7.33 5.39
C ARG A 138 19.64 6.14 5.29
N SER A 139 18.63 6.11 6.15
CA SER A 139 17.54 5.13 6.04
C SER A 139 16.55 5.54 4.96
N ILE A 140 16.32 4.65 3.98
CA ILE A 140 15.30 4.84 2.93
C ILE A 140 13.96 4.17 3.25
N LYS A 141 13.83 3.57 4.44
CA LYS A 141 12.64 2.81 4.84
C LYS A 141 11.35 3.63 4.73
N GLY A 142 11.40 4.91 5.13
CA GLY A 142 10.27 5.83 5.03
C GLY A 142 9.80 6.02 3.59
N TYR A 143 10.74 6.27 2.66
CA TYR A 143 10.42 6.41 1.23
C TYR A 143 9.81 5.14 0.64
N VAL A 144 10.38 3.97 0.92
CA VAL A 144 9.84 2.68 0.46
C VAL A 144 8.43 2.45 1.01
N GLN A 145 8.16 2.86 2.26
CA GLN A 145 6.83 2.75 2.86
C GLN A 145 5.82 3.69 2.20
N LEU A 146 6.21 4.94 1.91
CA LEU A 146 5.39 5.89 1.17
C LEU A 146 5.09 5.37 -0.25
N THR A 147 6.09 4.86 -0.97
CA THR A 147 5.89 4.26 -2.30
C THR A 147 4.90 3.09 -2.25
N LYS A 148 4.98 2.21 -1.24
CA LYS A 148 4.02 1.11 -1.06
C LYS A 148 2.61 1.63 -0.78
N MET A 149 2.45 2.67 0.04
CA MET A 149 1.14 3.28 0.30
C MET A 149 0.52 3.78 -1.01
N VAL A 150 1.28 4.55 -1.78
CA VAL A 150 0.86 5.04 -3.10
C VAL A 150 0.45 3.86 -4.00
N LEU A 151 1.31 2.84 -4.10
CA LEU A 151 1.05 1.65 -4.90
C LEU A 151 -0.25 0.92 -4.49
N TYR A 152 -0.53 0.79 -3.19
CA TYR A 152 -1.78 0.18 -2.73
C TYR A 152 -3.01 1.03 -3.02
N VAL A 153 -2.93 2.35 -2.86
CA VAL A 153 -4.06 3.25 -3.18
C VAL A 153 -4.39 3.17 -4.67
N PHE A 154 -3.41 3.37 -5.55
CA PHE A 154 -3.63 3.26 -7.00
C PHE A 154 -4.07 1.86 -7.40
N GLY A 155 -3.44 0.84 -6.82
CA GLY A 155 -3.79 -0.56 -7.04
C GLY A 155 -5.23 -0.89 -6.67
N ALA A 156 -5.71 -0.43 -5.53
CA ALA A 156 -7.09 -0.59 -5.10
C ALA A 156 -8.07 0.09 -6.07
N ILE A 157 -7.75 1.29 -6.54
CA ILE A 157 -8.59 2.00 -7.51
C ILE A 157 -8.67 1.25 -8.82
N ILE A 158 -7.55 0.73 -9.34
CA ILE A 158 -7.54 -0.05 -10.58
C ILE A 158 -8.36 -1.34 -10.38
N ILE A 159 -8.21 -2.05 -9.26
CA ILE A 159 -8.98 -3.26 -8.96
C ILE A 159 -10.49 -2.95 -8.94
N VAL A 160 -10.91 -1.91 -8.23
CA VAL A 160 -12.33 -1.52 -8.17
C VAL A 160 -12.84 -1.15 -9.56
N ALA A 161 -12.08 -0.33 -10.31
CA ALA A 161 -12.40 0.08 -11.67
C ALA A 161 -12.61 -1.13 -12.60
N THR A 162 -11.69 -2.11 -12.55
CA THR A 162 -11.82 -3.37 -13.29
C THR A 162 -13.08 -4.13 -12.91
N LEU A 163 -13.39 -4.26 -11.61
CA LEU A 163 -14.55 -5.02 -11.15
C LEU A 163 -15.88 -4.40 -11.57
N ILE A 164 -15.97 -3.06 -11.59
CA ILE A 164 -17.19 -2.35 -12.02
C ILE A 164 -17.23 -2.05 -13.53
N ASP A 165 -16.25 -2.54 -14.28
CA ASP A 165 -16.12 -2.33 -15.73
C ASP A 165 -16.08 -0.83 -16.12
N ARG A 166 -15.32 -0.03 -15.35
CA ARG A 166 -15.12 1.40 -15.61
C ARG A 166 -13.65 1.73 -15.73
N SER A 167 -13.35 2.86 -16.38
CA SER A 167 -11.96 3.29 -16.48
C SER A 167 -11.44 3.76 -15.11
N PRO A 168 -10.22 3.38 -14.72
CA PRO A 168 -9.60 3.85 -13.47
C PRO A 168 -9.48 5.37 -13.42
N LEU A 169 -9.30 6.00 -14.58
CA LEU A 169 -9.22 7.46 -14.71
C LEU A 169 -10.52 8.16 -14.31
N LEU A 170 -11.70 7.56 -14.57
CA LEU A 170 -12.97 8.13 -14.12
C LEU A 170 -13.08 8.12 -12.60
N LEU A 171 -12.67 7.01 -11.95
CA LEU A 171 -12.66 6.94 -10.49
C LEU A 171 -11.63 7.90 -9.88
N LEU A 172 -10.43 7.97 -10.45
CA LEU A 172 -9.39 8.92 -10.02
C LEU A 172 -9.85 10.37 -10.19
N SER A 173 -10.52 10.69 -11.29
CA SER A 173 -11.07 12.01 -11.55
C SER A 173 -12.14 12.38 -10.52
N GLY A 174 -13.09 11.48 -10.25
CA GLY A 174 -14.11 11.69 -9.22
C GLY A 174 -13.53 11.86 -7.82
N LEU A 175 -12.58 10.99 -7.44
CA LEU A 175 -11.90 11.07 -6.15
C LEU A 175 -11.06 12.35 -6.03
N GLY A 176 -10.38 12.75 -7.11
CA GLY A 176 -9.60 13.97 -7.20
C GLY A 176 -10.48 15.22 -7.11
N ALA A 177 -11.62 15.25 -7.80
CA ALA A 177 -12.58 16.33 -7.73
C ALA A 177 -13.16 16.47 -6.32
N MET A 178 -13.58 15.37 -5.68
CA MET A 178 -14.03 15.39 -4.28
C MET A 178 -12.92 15.86 -3.33
N SER A 179 -11.69 15.38 -3.53
CA SER A 179 -10.53 15.80 -2.72
C SER A 179 -10.23 17.29 -2.88
N ALA A 180 -10.35 17.84 -4.09
CA ALA A 180 -10.18 19.26 -4.35
C ALA A 180 -11.27 20.10 -3.68
N VAL A 181 -12.53 19.64 -3.69
CA VAL A 181 -13.63 20.29 -2.98
C VAL A 181 -13.41 20.26 -1.47
N ILE A 182 -13.03 19.11 -0.92
CA ILE A 182 -12.69 18.97 0.51
C ILE A 182 -11.53 19.90 0.88
N LEU A 183 -10.48 19.94 0.06
CA LEU A 183 -9.33 20.83 0.26
C LEU A 183 -9.76 22.30 0.23
N LEU A 184 -10.67 22.67 -0.66
CA LEU A 184 -11.19 24.04 -0.77
C LEU A 184 -12.01 24.42 0.47
N VAL A 185 -12.87 23.53 0.96
CA VAL A 185 -13.70 23.76 2.15
C VAL A 185 -12.88 23.84 3.43
N TYR A 186 -11.87 22.97 3.57
CA TYR A 186 -11.06 22.87 4.78
C TYR A 186 -9.68 23.53 4.67
N LYS A 187 -9.46 24.37 3.65
CA LYS A 187 -8.16 25.00 3.38
C LYS A 187 -7.59 25.70 4.62
N ASP A 188 -8.39 26.54 5.27
CA ASP A 188 -7.95 27.36 6.41
C ASP A 188 -7.72 26.51 7.66
N THR A 189 -8.52 25.44 7.84
CA THR A 189 -8.33 24.46 8.92
C THR A 189 -7.03 23.67 8.74
N LEU A 190 -6.76 23.20 7.51
CA LEU A 190 -5.53 22.47 7.19
C LEU A 190 -4.29 23.36 7.35
N LEU A 191 -4.36 24.63 6.92
CA LEU A 191 -3.28 25.61 7.12
C LEU A 191 -3.00 25.83 8.62
N SER A 192 -4.04 26.00 9.44
CA SER A 192 -3.90 26.18 10.88
C SER A 192 -3.32 24.93 11.58
N PHE A 193 -3.69 23.73 11.11
CA PHE A 193 -3.11 22.48 11.60
C PHE A 193 -1.64 22.33 11.24
N VAL A 194 -1.28 22.57 9.97
CA VAL A 194 0.12 22.49 9.50
C VAL A 194 0.98 23.51 10.24
N ALA A 195 0.47 24.73 10.45
CA ALA A 195 1.10 25.68 11.34
C ALA A 195 1.32 25.02 12.71
N SER A 196 0.27 24.59 13.42
CA SER A 196 0.37 23.97 14.76
C SER A 196 1.45 22.89 14.89
N VAL A 197 1.55 22.00 13.90
CA VAL A 197 2.55 20.93 13.87
C VAL A 197 3.96 21.48 13.66
N GLN A 198 4.15 22.43 12.74
CA GLN A 198 5.46 23.02 12.47
C GLN A 198 6.08 23.68 13.72
N LEU A 199 5.27 24.34 14.54
CA LEU A 199 5.80 24.99 15.74
C LEU A 199 5.88 24.10 16.97
N THR A 200 5.20 22.95 16.97
CA THR A 200 5.53 21.89 17.93
C THR A 200 6.85 21.19 17.55
N SER A 201 7.24 21.22 16.26
CA SER A 201 8.46 20.59 15.76
C SER A 201 9.71 21.49 15.79
N ASN A 202 9.54 22.80 15.94
CA ASN A 202 10.65 23.70 16.22
C ASN A 202 10.79 23.83 17.74
N ASP A 203 11.95 23.46 18.27
CA ASP A 203 12.40 23.68 19.65
C ASP A 203 12.57 25.20 19.93
N MET A 204 11.51 26.00 19.73
CA MET A 204 11.53 27.46 19.95
C MET A 204 11.52 27.80 21.44
N LEU A 205 11.10 26.83 22.27
CA LEU A 205 10.72 27.06 23.65
C LEU A 205 10.86 25.75 24.44
N ARG A 206 11.59 25.78 25.54
CA ARG A 206 11.72 24.68 26.50
C ARG A 206 11.14 25.07 27.86
N VAL A 207 10.79 24.06 28.66
CA VAL A 207 10.44 24.28 30.06
C VAL A 207 11.67 24.85 30.77
N GLY A 208 11.51 25.98 31.45
CA GLY A 208 12.57 26.75 32.08
C GLY A 208 13.04 27.98 31.28
N ASP A 209 12.62 28.13 30.02
CA ASP A 209 12.93 29.36 29.26
C ASP A 209 12.15 30.55 29.83
N TRP A 210 12.79 31.71 29.91
CA TRP A 210 12.10 32.97 30.20
C TRP A 210 11.62 33.60 28.89
N ILE A 211 10.30 33.78 28.78
CA ILE A 211 9.68 34.40 27.62
C ILE A 211 8.90 35.68 27.96
N GLU A 212 8.92 36.63 27.02
CA GLU A 212 8.20 37.89 27.09
C GLU A 212 7.27 38.03 25.88
N MET A 213 5.99 38.23 26.14
CA MET A 213 4.93 38.30 25.16
C MET A 213 3.87 39.35 25.56
N PRO A 214 4.11 40.65 25.23
CA PRO A 214 3.31 41.77 25.73
C PRO A 214 1.83 41.70 25.36
N GLN A 215 1.52 41.09 24.20
CA GLN A 215 0.16 40.97 23.65
C GLN A 215 -0.76 40.11 24.52
N VAL A 216 -0.19 39.27 25.39
CA VAL A 216 -0.90 38.35 26.28
C VAL A 216 -0.58 38.62 27.75
N GLY A 217 0.25 39.62 28.03
CA GLY A 217 0.72 39.94 29.37
C GLY A 217 1.54 38.81 30.02
N ALA A 218 2.25 38.01 29.22
CA ALA A 218 3.16 36.99 29.73
C ALA A 218 4.59 37.53 29.76
N ASP A 219 5.21 37.46 30.94
CA ASP A 219 6.60 37.83 31.17
C ASP A 219 7.12 37.01 32.35
N GLY A 220 7.81 35.91 32.06
CA GLY A 220 8.32 35.02 33.09
C GLY A 220 8.69 33.62 32.59
N ASP A 221 8.93 32.71 33.52
CA ASP A 221 9.48 31.39 33.24
C ASP A 221 8.40 30.42 32.75
N VAL A 222 8.76 29.62 31.74
CA VAL A 222 7.90 28.55 31.24
C VAL A 222 7.92 27.39 32.23
N VAL A 223 6.77 27.12 32.84
CA VAL A 223 6.63 26.06 33.85
C VAL A 223 6.11 24.74 33.29
N ASP A 224 5.39 24.78 32.16
CA ASP A 224 4.75 23.61 31.56
C ASP A 224 4.46 23.85 30.07
N ILE A 225 4.71 22.84 29.24
CA ILE A 225 4.43 22.85 27.80
C ILE A 225 3.56 21.63 27.50
N THR A 226 2.33 21.88 27.08
CA THR A 226 1.39 20.86 26.61
C THR A 226 1.12 21.05 25.12
N LEU A 227 0.46 20.07 24.48
CA LEU A 227 0.19 20.10 23.04
C LEU A 227 -0.51 21.40 22.56
N HIS A 228 -1.37 21.99 23.39
CA HIS A 228 -2.23 23.11 23.01
C HIS A 228 -2.03 24.36 23.87
N THR A 229 -1.20 24.31 24.91
CA THR A 229 -1.02 25.43 25.84
C THR A 229 0.37 25.41 26.47
N VAL A 230 0.95 26.60 26.60
CA VAL A 230 2.17 26.89 27.35
C VAL A 230 1.78 27.69 28.59
N LYS A 231 2.27 27.28 29.75
CA LYS A 231 2.06 28.00 31.01
C LYS A 231 3.32 28.77 31.38
N VAL A 232 3.14 30.07 31.61
CA VAL A 232 4.20 30.99 32.01
C VAL A 232 3.90 31.48 33.42
N GLN A 233 4.86 31.34 34.34
CA GLN A 233 4.76 31.90 35.68
C GLN A 233 5.41 33.27 35.73
N ARG A 234 4.62 34.30 36.04
CA ARG A 234 5.13 35.67 36.26
C ARG A 234 5.87 35.79 37.60
N PHE A 235 6.60 36.88 37.77
CA PHE A 235 7.28 37.23 39.03
C PHE A 235 6.31 37.32 40.22
N ASP A 236 5.08 37.78 39.99
CA ASP A 236 3.98 37.82 40.99
C ASP A 236 3.37 36.44 41.32
N LYS A 237 3.99 35.36 40.81
CA LYS A 237 3.55 33.96 40.93
C LYS A 237 2.23 33.60 40.24
N THR A 238 1.64 34.51 39.47
CA THR A 238 0.46 34.20 38.64
C THR A 238 0.85 33.36 37.42
N ILE A 239 -0.06 32.51 36.96
CA ILE A 239 0.15 31.64 35.78
C ILE A 239 -0.66 32.19 34.60
N VAL A 240 0.03 32.52 33.52
CA VAL A 240 -0.57 32.90 32.24
C VAL A 240 -0.57 31.68 31.32
N SER A 241 -1.75 31.27 30.87
CA SER A 241 -1.92 30.17 29.92
C SER A 241 -2.01 30.73 28.50
N ILE A 242 -1.01 30.43 27.68
CA ILE A 242 -0.90 30.90 26.30
C ILE A 242 -1.24 29.73 25.37
N PRO A 243 -2.27 29.82 24.53
CA PRO A 243 -2.51 28.83 23.50
C PRO A 243 -1.31 28.72 22.57
N THR A 244 -0.87 27.49 22.23
CA THR A 244 0.36 27.28 21.44
C THR A 244 0.30 28.04 20.12
N TRP A 245 -0.86 28.12 19.46
CA TRP A 245 -1.03 28.86 18.20
C TRP A 245 -0.66 30.34 18.28
N ARG A 246 -0.78 30.98 19.46
CA ARG A 246 -0.40 32.40 19.62
C ARG A 246 1.10 32.60 19.61
N LEU A 247 1.86 31.72 20.26
CA LEU A 247 3.34 31.75 20.21
C LEU A 247 3.89 31.59 18.78
N MET A 248 3.01 31.20 17.86
CA MET A 248 3.37 30.88 16.49
C MET A 248 2.96 31.94 15.49
N SER A 249 1.81 32.56 15.72
CA SER A 249 1.27 33.62 14.88
C SER A 249 1.75 35.00 15.32
N GLU A 250 2.12 35.15 16.58
CA GLU A 250 2.53 36.42 17.19
C GLU A 250 4.01 36.38 17.57
N SER A 251 4.64 37.55 17.56
CA SER A 251 6.03 37.70 17.96
C SER A 251 6.16 37.63 19.49
N PHE A 252 7.13 36.87 19.97
CA PHE A 252 7.54 36.82 21.38
C PHE A 252 9.07 36.84 21.46
N LYS A 253 9.61 37.20 22.62
CA LYS A 253 11.05 37.14 22.90
C LYS A 253 11.33 35.94 23.80
N ASN A 254 12.36 35.17 23.46
CA ASN A 254 12.95 34.17 24.35
C ASN A 254 14.29 34.74 24.85
N HIS A 255 14.40 34.97 26.15
CA HIS A 255 15.57 35.59 26.77
C HIS A 255 16.65 34.57 27.16
N TRP A 256 16.38 33.26 27.06
CA TRP A 256 17.30 32.18 27.44
C TRP A 256 17.90 31.49 26.20
N LEU A 257 19.00 32.02 25.69
CA LEU A 257 19.75 31.46 24.55
C LEU A 257 21.18 31.09 24.96
N GLU A 258 21.35 30.05 25.77
CA GLU A 258 22.66 29.38 25.88
C GLU A 258 22.78 28.24 24.84
N PRO A 259 23.99 28.03 24.26
CA PRO A 259 24.19 27.06 23.20
C PRO A 259 23.91 25.65 23.71
N HIS A 260 22.95 24.98 23.08
CA HIS A 260 22.56 23.63 23.43
C HIS A 260 23.75 22.68 23.30
N ASN A 261 24.34 22.28 24.43
CA ASN A 261 25.30 21.19 24.45
C ASN A 261 24.49 19.89 24.53
N SER A 262 24.39 19.22 23.38
CA SER A 262 23.78 17.91 23.22
C SER A 262 24.53 16.86 24.06
N TYR A 263 23.86 16.27 25.04
CA TYR A 263 24.21 14.96 25.61
C TYR A 263 22.97 14.07 25.62
#